data_AF-A0A7Y5M886-F1
#
_entry.id   AF-A0A7Y5M886-F1
#
_cell.length_a   1.000
_cell.length_b   1.000
_cell.length_c   1.000
_cell.angle_alpha   90.00
_cell.angle_beta   90.00
_cell.angle_gamma   90.00
#
_symmetry.space_group_name_H-M   'P 1'
#
loop_
_entity.id
_entity.type
_entity.pdbx_description
1 polymer ?
#
loop_
_entity_poly.entity_id
_entity_poly.type
_entity_poly.pdbx_seq_one_letter_code
_entity_poly.pdbx_strand_id
1 'polypeptide(L)'
;MTEFRGRADHFVIIGMHRSGTSATAGIFSMLGFDAGQQALPANQYNPMDYFEDEYVVHANDEVLEQLGRSWLDATSLPLNWIDFDWVAGAQHQLQIVFSTEYHLDGPWVLKDPRICRLLPLWKKVFASLDLSPVYLFVARNPAEVVASLQRRDGLRAHRTLLLYAQHLLEAEWETRGHQRGCVCYDDLVRDWRTTLKSVFELFSLDAPFPNDQKAREIDQFITPSLKHERAAEQRDTDLDGEAWTIAEAVYEVFKKTAPFADLDRFDRLRERLARHLSVVASWQHEAYHAEYLKQHYAGYLQARLTKTDNTLAEDLGLMAKSVLYWQTQTSPGYEEMRRVDQSFHFGQTQSLRFVFAEPIDACTGLRWDITDRAAFCTVQQAWLENRRGERIWSWAPIAPLFGPPSGDMTVVRHPQQTDYGVVLATGGDPHAPLLIPSEVLEQIAQGWAFCATVSFELPTLAIPRLIEIMQAAGEVTAHTAESPLPTHAGFSVTPLSQHAADMATLLKGTLAEHDRALYGKQQQLDRLREELLRAGAQLDMLKDLLLDRMGNDRL
;
A
#
# COMPACT_ATOMS: atom_id res chain seq x y z
N MET A 1 -8.90 33.55 45.95
CA MET A 1 -9.68 32.35 45.59
C MET A 1 -10.14 32.54 44.17
N THR A 2 -9.53 31.81 43.24
CA THR A 2 -9.92 31.80 41.83
C THR A 2 -10.24 30.34 41.54
N GLU A 3 -11.53 30.02 41.56
CA GLU A 3 -12.06 28.68 41.34
C GLU A 3 -11.89 28.29 39.87
N PHE A 4 -11.18 27.20 39.60
CA PHE A 4 -11.24 26.49 38.32
C PHE A 4 -12.52 25.64 38.29
N ARG A 5 -13.37 25.86 37.28
CA ARG A 5 -14.51 25.00 36.91
C ARG A 5 -14.37 24.63 35.43
N GLY A 6 -13.93 23.40 35.14
CA GLY A 6 -13.89 22.80 33.79
C GLY A 6 -13.18 21.45 33.83
N ARG A 7 -13.87 20.37 33.45
CA ARG A 7 -13.54 18.95 33.67
C ARG A 7 -13.59 18.24 32.31
N ALA A 8 -12.45 17.85 31.73
CA ALA A 8 -12.37 16.80 30.71
C ALA A 8 -10.90 16.35 30.47
N ASP A 9 -10.64 15.08 30.79
CA ASP A 9 -9.31 14.47 30.84
C ASP A 9 -9.07 13.67 29.56
N HIS A 10 -8.72 14.31 28.45
CA HIS A 10 -8.65 13.60 27.17
C HIS A 10 -7.44 12.65 27.08
N PHE A 11 -7.61 11.47 26.49
CA PHE A 11 -6.54 10.48 26.36
C PHE A 11 -6.23 10.13 24.91
N VAL A 12 -4.95 10.04 24.57
CA VAL A 12 -4.47 9.42 23.33
C VAL A 12 -3.75 8.13 23.69
N ILE A 13 -4.33 7.00 23.30
CA ILE A 13 -3.75 5.67 23.53
C ILE A 13 -2.76 5.36 22.42
N ILE A 14 -1.50 5.19 22.78
CA ILE A 14 -0.38 4.99 21.85
C ILE A 14 0.37 3.70 22.16
N GLY A 15 0.85 3.05 21.11
CA GLY A 15 1.58 1.78 21.20
C GLY A 15 1.46 1.00 19.89
N MET A 16 2.39 0.07 19.68
CA MET A 16 2.37 -0.78 18.49
C MET A 16 1.09 -1.61 18.43
N HIS A 17 0.60 -1.91 17.21
CA HIS A 17 -0.48 -2.89 17.02
C HIS A 17 -0.23 -4.16 17.84
N ARG A 18 -1.32 -4.75 18.36
CA ARG A 18 -1.29 -5.99 19.17
C ARG A 18 -0.63 -5.85 20.55
N SER A 19 -0.27 -4.64 20.97
CA SER A 19 0.20 -4.36 22.34
C SER A 19 -0.91 -4.23 23.38
N GLY A 20 -2.19 -4.35 22.98
CA GLY A 20 -3.33 -4.17 23.90
C GLY A 20 -3.93 -2.76 23.90
N THR A 21 -3.60 -1.94 22.90
CA THR A 21 -4.16 -0.59 22.73
C THR A 21 -5.69 -0.61 22.60
N SER A 22 -6.27 -1.57 21.85
CA SER A 22 -7.72 -1.75 21.75
C SER A 22 -8.38 -2.11 23.08
N ALA A 23 -7.76 -3.01 23.86
CA ALA A 23 -8.28 -3.35 25.19
C ALA A 23 -8.28 -2.13 26.11
N THR A 24 -7.23 -1.32 26.05
CA THR A 24 -7.14 -0.08 26.83
C THR A 24 -8.22 0.92 26.40
N ALA A 25 -8.32 1.23 25.10
CA ALA A 25 -9.32 2.15 24.57
C ALA A 25 -10.77 1.70 24.84
N GLY A 26 -11.03 0.39 24.73
CA GLY A 26 -12.34 -0.18 25.03
C GLY A 26 -12.74 -0.01 26.50
N ILE A 27 -11.81 -0.14 27.45
CA ILE A 27 -12.11 0.14 28.86
C ILE A 27 -12.45 1.62 29.05
N PHE A 28 -11.67 2.55 28.47
CA PHE A 28 -11.98 3.98 28.51
C PHE A 28 -13.38 4.27 27.92
N SER A 29 -13.72 3.67 26.78
CA SER A 29 -15.06 3.78 26.20
C SER A 29 -16.16 3.29 27.15
N MET A 30 -15.96 2.12 27.78
CA MET A 30 -16.89 1.58 28.79
C MET A 30 -17.00 2.44 30.07
N LEU A 31 -15.97 3.22 30.37
CA LEU A 31 -15.94 4.21 31.45
C LEU A 31 -16.58 5.56 31.06
N GLY A 32 -17.08 5.67 29.83
CA GLY A 32 -17.83 6.84 29.35
C GLY A 32 -17.02 7.88 28.58
N PHE A 33 -15.80 7.53 28.16
CA PHE A 33 -15.03 8.36 27.22
C PHE A 33 -15.58 8.18 25.81
N ASP A 34 -15.74 9.27 25.07
CA ASP A 34 -16.07 9.21 23.66
C ASP A 34 -14.90 8.61 22.87
N ALA A 35 -15.14 7.51 22.16
CA ALA A 35 -14.14 6.80 21.37
C ALA A 35 -14.26 7.09 19.85
N GLY A 36 -15.17 7.99 19.45
CA GLY A 36 -15.52 8.26 18.06
C GLY A 36 -16.86 7.61 17.69
N GLN A 37 -17.50 8.13 16.64
CA GLN A 37 -18.84 7.68 16.20
C GLN A 37 -18.77 6.50 15.22
N GLN A 38 -17.66 6.31 14.50
CA GLN A 38 -17.49 5.22 13.53
C GLN A 38 -16.30 4.33 13.87
N ALA A 39 -16.50 3.40 14.81
CA ALA A 39 -15.48 2.41 15.15
C ALA A 39 -15.30 1.36 14.04
N LEU A 40 -14.03 1.03 13.72
CA LEU A 40 -13.69 -0.04 12.79
C LEU A 40 -14.23 -1.40 13.27
N PRO A 41 -15.04 -2.10 12.47
CA PRO A 41 -15.78 -3.26 12.94
C PRO A 41 -14.87 -4.41 13.40
N ALA A 42 -15.32 -5.12 14.42
CA ALA A 42 -14.69 -6.35 14.91
C ALA A 42 -14.50 -7.38 13.78
N ASN A 43 -13.40 -8.15 13.86
CA ASN A 43 -13.12 -9.24 12.93
C ASN A 43 -12.48 -10.44 13.64
N GLN A 44 -12.19 -11.52 12.90
CA GLN A 44 -11.62 -12.75 13.48
C GLN A 44 -10.31 -12.54 14.26
N TYR A 45 -9.58 -11.46 13.99
CA TYR A 45 -8.32 -11.13 14.65
C TYR A 45 -8.47 -10.15 15.82
N ASN A 46 -9.60 -9.46 15.91
CA ASN A 46 -9.97 -8.64 17.04
C ASN A 46 -11.49 -8.71 17.25
N PRO A 47 -11.97 -9.71 18.00
CA PRO A 47 -13.40 -9.95 18.19
C PRO A 47 -14.11 -8.85 19.00
N MET A 48 -13.32 -8.00 19.69
CA MET A 48 -13.82 -7.01 20.64
C MET A 48 -13.88 -5.60 20.06
N ASP A 49 -13.81 -5.45 18.73
CA ASP A 49 -13.69 -4.15 18.03
C ASP A 49 -12.28 -3.54 18.16
N TYR A 50 -11.87 -2.76 17.16
CA TYR A 50 -10.57 -2.09 17.17
C TYR A 50 -10.55 -0.86 18.07
N PHE A 51 -11.71 -0.23 18.32
CA PHE A 51 -11.80 1.08 18.97
C PHE A 51 -10.86 2.11 18.29
N GLU A 52 -10.71 1.95 16.98
CA GLU A 52 -10.08 2.91 16.07
C GLU A 52 -11.21 3.54 15.28
N ASP A 53 -11.24 4.86 15.19
CA ASP A 53 -12.20 5.54 14.33
C ASP A 53 -11.79 5.38 12.86
N GLU A 54 -12.71 4.90 12.01
CA GLU A 54 -12.45 4.57 10.61
C GLU A 54 -11.94 5.77 9.81
N TYR A 55 -12.53 6.95 10.02
CA TYR A 55 -12.14 8.15 9.31
C TYR A 55 -10.78 8.68 9.77
N VAL A 56 -10.49 8.58 11.07
CA VAL A 56 -9.15 8.87 11.62
C VAL A 56 -8.10 7.95 11.01
N VAL A 57 -8.40 6.65 10.92
CA VAL A 57 -7.48 5.65 10.33
C VAL A 57 -7.22 5.97 8.86
N HIS A 58 -8.26 6.22 8.07
CA HIS A 58 -8.10 6.57 6.66
C HIS A 58 -7.28 7.85 6.47
N ALA A 59 -7.56 8.90 7.25
CA ALA A 59 -6.79 10.14 7.16
C ALA A 59 -5.31 9.95 7.59
N ASN A 60 -5.04 9.10 8.59
CA ASN A 60 -3.67 8.75 8.96
C ASN A 60 -2.95 7.95 7.87
N ASP A 61 -3.63 7.01 7.22
CA ASP A 61 -3.08 6.24 6.11
C ASP A 61 -2.77 7.16 4.91
N GLU A 62 -3.66 8.09 4.55
CA GLU A 62 -3.40 9.08 3.48
C GLU A 62 -2.14 9.92 3.76
N VAL A 63 -1.91 10.35 5.00
CA VAL A 63 -0.70 11.08 5.39
C VAL A 63 0.55 10.22 5.24
N LEU A 64 0.50 8.95 5.68
CA LEU A 64 1.62 8.02 5.50
C LEU A 64 1.88 7.75 4.01
N GLU A 65 0.84 7.60 3.20
CA GLU A 65 0.94 7.38 1.75
C GLU A 65 1.59 8.57 1.04
N GLN A 66 1.24 9.81 1.41
CA GLN A 66 1.92 11.02 0.91
C GLN A 66 3.40 11.06 1.28
N LEU A 67 3.79 10.43 2.39
CA LEU A 67 5.19 10.26 2.80
C LEU A 67 5.88 9.09 2.09
N GLY A 68 5.17 8.33 1.26
CA GLY A 68 5.64 7.07 0.69
C GLY A 68 5.95 6.05 1.78
N ARG A 69 5.07 5.98 2.79
CA ARG A 69 5.18 5.11 3.96
C ARG A 69 3.83 4.45 4.21
N SER A 70 3.83 3.51 5.14
CA SER A 70 2.61 2.93 5.71
C SER A 70 2.93 2.33 7.06
N TRP A 71 1.92 1.87 7.79
CA TRP A 71 2.09 1.45 9.18
C TRP A 71 3.01 0.23 9.38
N LEU A 72 3.25 -0.59 8.34
CA LEU A 72 4.24 -1.67 8.40
C LEU A 72 5.65 -1.22 7.99
N ASP A 73 5.86 0.04 7.61
CA ASP A 73 7.19 0.55 7.26
C ASP A 73 8.02 0.83 8.51
N ALA A 74 9.10 0.08 8.71
CA ALA A 74 10.02 0.27 9.83
C ALA A 74 11.05 1.40 9.58
N THR A 75 11.01 2.07 8.41
CA THR A 75 11.92 3.17 8.07
C THR A 75 11.45 4.48 8.68
N SER A 76 12.39 5.35 9.05
CA SER A 76 12.07 6.68 9.58
C SER A 76 11.30 7.54 8.57
N LEU A 77 10.45 8.42 9.09
CA LEU A 77 9.85 9.49 8.29
C LEU A 77 10.94 10.51 7.88
N PRO A 78 10.78 11.26 6.77
CA PRO A 78 11.72 12.30 6.36
C PRO A 78 11.92 13.35 7.47
N LEU A 79 13.15 13.76 7.77
CA LEU A 79 13.50 14.57 8.96
C LEU A 79 12.70 15.88 9.12
N ASN A 80 12.20 16.45 8.02
CA ASN A 80 11.47 17.71 7.96
C ASN A 80 10.08 17.57 7.31
N TRP A 81 9.51 16.36 7.33
CA TRP A 81 8.26 16.10 6.64
C TRP A 81 7.10 17.01 7.07
N ILE A 82 7.11 17.44 8.34
CA ILE A 82 6.09 18.29 8.96
C ILE A 82 6.04 19.72 8.38
N ASP A 83 7.06 20.10 7.60
CA ASP A 83 7.20 21.40 6.95
C ASP A 83 6.88 21.35 5.44
N PHE A 84 6.45 20.19 4.91
CA PHE A 84 6.04 20.08 3.51
C PHE A 84 4.74 20.85 3.22
N ASP A 85 4.63 21.40 2.01
CA ASP A 85 3.50 22.28 1.61
C ASP A 85 2.12 21.65 1.79
N TRP A 86 1.99 20.33 1.57
CA TRP A 86 0.73 19.60 1.69
C TRP A 86 0.29 19.36 3.14
N VAL A 87 1.19 19.45 4.12
CA VAL A 87 0.91 19.12 5.52
C VAL A 87 -0.14 20.04 6.13
N ALA A 88 -0.20 21.31 5.72
CA ALA A 88 -1.24 22.23 6.19
C ALA A 88 -2.64 21.75 5.78
N GLY A 89 -2.79 21.20 4.57
CA GLY A 89 -4.02 20.59 4.10
C GLY A 89 -4.38 19.34 4.90
N ALA A 90 -3.41 18.46 5.13
CA ALA A 90 -3.59 17.25 5.95
C ALA A 90 -3.99 17.58 7.40
N GLN A 91 -3.37 18.61 8.00
CA GLN A 91 -3.75 19.08 9.34
C GLN A 91 -5.22 19.52 9.37
N HIS A 92 -5.65 20.30 8.38
CA HIS A 92 -7.03 20.79 8.31
C HIS A 92 -8.04 19.65 8.13
N GLN A 93 -7.73 18.67 7.29
CA GLN A 93 -8.56 17.48 7.10
C GLN A 93 -8.69 16.67 8.39
N LEU A 94 -7.58 16.39 9.07
CA LEU A 94 -7.59 15.69 10.36
C LEU A 94 -8.37 16.46 11.43
N GLN A 95 -8.27 17.79 11.45
CA GLN A 95 -9.04 18.64 12.35
C GLN A 95 -10.55 18.47 12.09
N ILE A 96 -10.99 18.51 10.83
CA ILE A 96 -12.39 18.31 10.46
C ILE A 96 -12.87 16.93 10.89
N VAL A 97 -12.15 15.87 10.51
CA VAL A 97 -12.49 14.48 10.87
C VAL A 97 -12.61 14.35 12.38
N PHE A 98 -11.58 14.77 13.12
CA PHE A 98 -11.56 14.65 14.57
C PHE A 98 -12.70 15.42 15.25
N SER A 99 -12.98 16.66 14.84
CA SER A 99 -14.07 17.47 15.40
C SER A 99 -15.48 16.99 15.00
N THR A 100 -15.59 16.18 13.94
CA THR A 100 -16.87 15.59 13.49
C THR A 100 -17.17 14.31 14.26
N GLU A 101 -16.16 13.47 14.45
CA GLU A 101 -16.32 12.15 15.06
C GLU A 101 -16.36 12.21 16.59
N TYR A 102 -15.71 13.19 17.22
CA TYR A 102 -15.60 13.29 18.68
C TYR A 102 -16.36 14.47 19.28
N HIS A 103 -17.07 14.24 20.38
CA HIS A 103 -17.70 15.28 21.19
C HIS A 103 -16.65 15.98 22.05
N LEU A 104 -16.09 17.08 21.54
CA LEU A 104 -14.97 17.79 22.18
C LEU A 104 -15.34 18.48 23.51
N ASP A 105 -16.63 18.65 23.81
CA ASP A 105 -17.13 19.22 25.08
C ASP A 105 -17.04 18.24 26.27
N GLY A 106 -16.66 16.98 26.03
CA GLY A 106 -16.57 15.92 27.03
C GLY A 106 -15.26 15.10 26.95
N PRO A 107 -15.03 14.18 27.90
CA PRO A 107 -13.85 13.33 27.88
C PRO A 107 -13.87 12.39 26.68
N TRP A 108 -12.74 12.29 25.98
CA TRP A 108 -12.58 11.42 24.81
C TRP A 108 -11.31 10.58 24.91
N VAL A 109 -11.32 9.46 24.21
CA VAL A 109 -10.20 8.55 24.04
C VAL A 109 -9.94 8.34 22.55
N LEU A 110 -8.80 8.83 22.06
CA LEU A 110 -8.36 8.62 20.69
C LEU A 110 -7.36 7.47 20.65
N LYS A 111 -7.53 6.55 19.71
CA LYS A 111 -6.60 5.43 19.53
C LYS A 111 -6.44 5.12 18.05
N ASP A 112 -5.20 5.21 17.59
CA ASP A 112 -4.72 4.61 16.34
C ASP A 112 -3.20 4.43 16.50
N PRO A 113 -2.64 3.22 16.35
CA PRO A 113 -1.20 3.00 16.45
C PRO A 113 -0.36 3.90 15.53
N ARG A 114 -0.88 4.31 14.36
CA ARG A 114 -0.21 5.23 13.42
C ARG A 114 0.08 6.60 14.02
N ILE A 115 -0.74 7.03 14.99
CA ILE A 115 -0.53 8.29 15.71
C ILE A 115 0.88 8.33 16.31
N CYS A 116 1.42 7.19 16.79
CA CYS A 116 2.79 7.13 17.31
C CYS A 116 3.83 7.78 16.38
N ARG A 117 3.63 7.62 15.06
CA ARG A 117 4.51 8.14 14.02
C ARG A 117 4.12 9.54 13.55
N LEU A 118 2.81 9.83 13.57
CA LEU A 118 2.23 11.09 13.10
C LEU A 118 2.00 12.12 14.22
N LEU A 119 2.52 11.88 15.43
CA LEU A 119 2.38 12.78 16.58
C LEU A 119 2.73 14.25 16.30
N PRO A 120 3.79 14.58 15.51
CA PRO A 120 4.05 15.98 15.16
C PRO A 120 2.85 16.68 14.52
N LEU A 121 2.11 15.99 13.67
CA LEU A 121 0.90 16.51 13.01
C LEU A 121 -0.30 16.53 13.97
N TRP A 122 -0.53 15.45 14.72
CA TRP A 122 -1.62 15.40 15.71
C TRP A 122 -1.48 16.46 16.80
N LYS A 123 -0.27 16.78 17.24
CA LYS A 123 -0.02 17.90 18.16
C LYS A 123 -0.43 19.25 17.56
N LYS A 124 -0.22 19.48 16.26
CA LYS A 124 -0.73 20.68 15.57
C LYS A 124 -2.27 20.70 15.54
N VAL A 125 -2.90 19.53 15.30
CA VAL A 125 -4.37 19.38 15.34
C VAL A 125 -4.91 19.72 16.73
N PHE A 126 -4.40 19.10 17.80
CA PHE A 126 -4.85 19.36 19.17
C PHE A 126 -4.62 20.82 19.58
N ALA A 127 -3.44 21.38 19.28
CA ALA A 127 -3.15 22.78 19.57
C ALA A 127 -4.11 23.74 18.83
N SER A 128 -4.51 23.43 17.60
CA SER A 128 -5.48 24.25 16.84
C SER A 128 -6.92 24.19 17.37
N LEU A 129 -7.20 23.23 18.25
CA LEU A 129 -8.49 23.03 18.91
C LEU A 129 -8.42 23.38 20.41
N ASP A 130 -7.32 23.97 20.87
CA ASP A 130 -7.06 24.26 22.29
C ASP A 130 -7.14 23.02 23.21
N LEU A 131 -6.79 21.84 22.67
CA LEU A 131 -6.81 20.57 23.39
C LEU A 131 -5.43 20.19 23.91
N SER A 132 -5.36 19.63 25.12
CA SER A 132 -4.13 19.16 25.76
C SER A 132 -4.32 17.76 26.34
N PRO A 133 -4.25 16.70 25.51
CA PRO A 133 -4.50 15.34 25.97
C PRO A 133 -3.33 14.74 26.76
N VAL A 134 -3.66 13.71 27.53
CA VAL A 134 -2.73 12.77 28.16
C VAL A 134 -2.35 11.67 27.16
N TYR A 135 -1.06 11.44 26.99
CA TYR A 135 -0.55 10.36 26.15
C TYR A 135 -0.31 9.09 26.97
N LEU A 136 -1.15 8.06 26.77
CA LEU A 136 -1.07 6.81 27.49
C LEU A 136 -0.46 5.71 26.61
N PHE A 137 0.79 5.36 26.92
CA PHE A 137 1.49 4.27 26.27
C PHE A 137 0.94 2.92 26.72
N VAL A 138 0.85 1.97 25.79
CA VAL A 138 0.50 0.59 26.09
C VAL A 138 1.63 -0.32 25.62
N ALA A 139 2.26 -0.99 26.58
CA ALA A 139 3.38 -1.87 26.33
C ALA A 139 3.00 -3.34 26.62
N ARG A 140 3.45 -4.22 25.74
CA ARG A 140 3.29 -5.68 25.87
C ARG A 140 4.63 -6.35 25.59
N ASN A 141 4.85 -7.53 26.17
CA ASN A 141 6.03 -8.33 25.88
C ASN A 141 6.21 -8.50 24.35
N PRO A 142 7.38 -8.15 23.78
CA PRO A 142 7.60 -8.16 22.34
C PRO A 142 7.45 -9.54 21.71
N ALA A 143 7.74 -10.64 22.42
CA ALA A 143 7.51 -12.00 21.89
C ALA A 143 6.03 -12.26 21.63
N GLU A 144 5.14 -11.79 22.52
CA GLU A 144 3.69 -11.95 22.33
C GLU A 144 3.17 -11.09 21.17
N VAL A 145 3.78 -9.93 20.94
CA VAL A 145 3.46 -9.07 19.78
C VAL A 145 3.90 -9.74 18.48
N VAL A 146 5.11 -10.33 18.44
CA VAL A 146 5.61 -11.12 17.31
C VAL A 146 4.64 -12.23 16.96
N ALA A 147 4.31 -13.09 17.92
CA ALA A 147 3.41 -14.22 17.69
C ALA A 147 2.02 -13.76 17.21
N SER A 148 1.50 -12.65 17.77
CA SER A 148 0.20 -12.13 17.34
C SER A 148 0.22 -11.56 15.91
N LEU A 149 1.26 -10.84 15.51
CA LEU A 149 1.35 -10.27 14.15
C LEU A 149 1.74 -11.32 13.11
N GLN A 150 2.53 -12.33 13.48
CA GLN A 150 2.82 -13.46 12.62
C GLN A 150 1.54 -14.23 12.27
N ARG A 151 0.66 -14.46 13.24
CA ARG A 151 -0.64 -15.12 12.98
C ARG A 151 -1.59 -14.27 12.13
N ARG A 152 -1.64 -12.96 12.39
CA ARG A 152 -2.59 -12.06 11.70
C ARG A 152 -2.16 -11.75 10.28
N ASP A 153 -0.90 -11.34 10.11
CA ASP A 153 -0.39 -10.70 8.91
C ASP A 153 0.75 -11.48 8.24
N GLY A 154 1.20 -12.60 8.84
CA GLY A 154 2.36 -13.35 8.35
C GLY A 154 3.70 -12.61 8.55
N LEU A 155 3.75 -11.60 9.43
CA LEU A 155 4.95 -10.80 9.64
C LEU A 155 6.08 -11.60 10.31
N ARG A 156 7.28 -11.47 9.74
CA ARG A 156 8.51 -12.04 10.31
C ARG A 156 8.86 -11.35 11.64
N ALA A 157 9.41 -12.12 12.57
CA ALA A 157 9.79 -11.67 13.90
C ALA A 157 10.66 -10.40 13.88
N HIS A 158 11.76 -10.43 13.12
CA HIS A 158 12.67 -9.29 12.97
C HIS A 158 11.94 -7.99 12.63
N ARG A 159 11.04 -8.03 11.65
CA ARG A 159 10.28 -6.86 11.20
C ARG A 159 9.31 -6.35 12.27
N THR A 160 8.60 -7.26 12.93
CA THR A 160 7.69 -6.90 14.04
C THR A 160 8.44 -6.21 15.17
N LEU A 161 9.64 -6.70 15.54
CA LEU A 161 10.46 -6.14 16.60
C LEU A 161 10.93 -4.71 16.27
N LEU A 162 11.29 -4.47 15.00
CA LEU A 162 11.65 -3.11 14.54
C LEU A 162 10.46 -2.15 14.59
N LEU A 163 9.30 -2.57 14.08
CA LEU A 163 8.08 -1.77 14.15
C LEU A 163 7.69 -1.45 15.60
N TYR A 164 7.76 -2.45 16.48
CA TYR A 164 7.48 -2.30 17.90
C TYR A 164 8.38 -1.24 18.55
N ALA A 165 9.70 -1.36 18.36
CA ALA A 165 10.65 -0.41 18.92
C ALA A 165 10.46 1.00 18.33
N GLN A 166 10.24 1.09 17.02
CA GLN A 166 10.06 2.37 16.33
C GLN A 166 8.84 3.12 16.84
N HIS A 167 7.66 2.49 16.86
CA HIS A 167 6.42 3.16 17.27
C HIS A 167 6.54 3.71 18.69
N LEU A 168 7.06 2.92 19.63
CA LEU A 168 7.18 3.34 21.01
C LEU A 168 8.23 4.44 21.21
N LEU A 169 9.40 4.34 20.55
CA LEU A 169 10.47 5.32 20.70
C LEU A 169 10.18 6.64 20.00
N GLU A 170 9.58 6.62 18.79
CA GLU A 170 9.13 7.83 18.09
C GLU A 170 8.08 8.56 18.94
N ALA A 171 7.10 7.82 19.47
CA ALA A 171 6.08 8.42 20.32
C ALA A 171 6.64 8.95 21.65
N GLU A 172 7.61 8.25 22.26
CA GLU A 172 8.30 8.75 23.45
C GLU A 172 8.95 10.11 23.18
N TRP A 173 9.66 10.26 22.06
CA TRP A 173 10.31 11.53 21.73
C TRP A 173 9.30 12.66 21.61
N GLU A 174 8.26 12.42 20.83
CA GLU A 174 7.30 13.47 20.46
C GLU A 174 6.38 13.90 21.60
N THR A 175 6.16 13.03 22.57
CA THR A 175 5.39 13.33 23.77
C THR A 175 6.21 14.00 24.87
N ARG A 176 7.52 14.21 24.70
CA ARG A 176 8.33 14.96 25.69
C ARG A 176 7.70 16.33 25.95
N GLY A 177 7.65 16.73 27.22
CA GLY A 177 7.00 17.96 27.65
C GLY A 177 5.46 17.92 27.77
N HIS A 178 4.83 16.78 27.51
CA HIS A 178 3.38 16.59 27.67
C HIS A 178 3.07 15.63 28.82
N GLN A 179 1.82 15.62 29.30
CA GLN A 179 1.34 14.62 30.25
C GLN A 179 1.38 13.24 29.60
N ARG A 180 2.14 12.32 30.17
CA ARG A 180 2.36 10.99 29.59
C ARG A 180 2.63 9.94 30.65
N GLY A 181 2.21 8.71 30.38
CA GLY A 181 2.37 7.56 31.26
C GLY A 181 2.27 6.26 30.48
N CYS A 182 2.50 5.13 31.14
CA CYS A 182 2.47 3.82 30.49
C CYS A 182 1.66 2.81 31.29
N VAL A 183 0.96 1.93 30.57
CA VAL A 183 0.28 0.75 31.08
C VAL A 183 0.93 -0.49 30.47
N CYS A 184 1.27 -1.45 31.32
CA CYS A 184 1.63 -2.78 30.86
C CYS A 184 0.35 -3.59 30.60
N TYR A 185 0.24 -4.19 29.42
CA TYR A 185 -0.93 -5.00 29.05
C TYR A 185 -1.19 -6.15 30.02
N ASP A 186 -0.14 -6.78 30.54
CA ASP A 186 -0.28 -7.87 31.51
C ASP A 186 -0.86 -7.40 32.84
N ASP A 187 -0.53 -6.19 33.28
CA ASP A 187 -1.10 -5.59 34.48
C ASP A 187 -2.55 -5.19 34.28
N LEU A 188 -2.87 -4.63 33.10
CA LEU A 188 -4.23 -4.27 32.72
C LEU A 188 -5.15 -5.51 32.68
N VAL A 189 -4.69 -6.61 32.09
CA VAL A 189 -5.47 -7.86 32.03
C VAL A 189 -5.62 -8.51 33.40
N ARG A 190 -4.59 -8.41 34.25
CA ARG A 190 -4.59 -9.00 35.59
C ARG A 190 -5.50 -8.23 36.57
N ASP A 191 -5.41 -6.91 36.58
CA ASP A 191 -6.18 -6.03 37.45
C ASP A 191 -6.30 -4.63 36.84
N TRP A 192 -7.28 -4.47 35.94
CA TRP A 192 -7.55 -3.20 35.27
C TRP A 192 -7.94 -2.09 36.25
N ARG A 193 -8.56 -2.42 37.40
CA ARG A 193 -9.05 -1.43 38.37
C ARG A 193 -7.88 -0.73 39.02
N THR A 194 -6.94 -1.49 39.60
CA THR A 194 -5.75 -0.94 40.24
C THR A 194 -4.84 -0.24 39.23
N THR A 195 -4.73 -0.82 38.03
CA THR A 195 -3.92 -0.26 36.94
C THR A 195 -4.44 1.11 36.51
N LEU A 196 -5.73 1.22 36.16
CA LEU A 196 -6.31 2.50 35.76
C LEU A 196 -6.39 3.48 36.92
N LYS A 197 -6.65 3.04 38.14
CA LYS A 197 -6.57 3.91 39.34
C LYS A 197 -5.24 4.64 39.40
N SER A 198 -4.16 3.90 39.24
CA SER A 198 -2.79 4.44 39.28
C SER A 198 -2.54 5.43 38.14
N VAL A 199 -3.13 5.19 36.96
CA VAL A 199 -3.05 6.12 35.81
C VAL A 199 -3.77 7.42 36.09
N PHE A 200 -5.02 7.39 36.57
CA PHE A 200 -5.77 8.62 36.90
C PHE A 200 -5.10 9.38 38.04
N GLU A 201 -4.62 8.69 39.09
CA GLU A 201 -3.86 9.30 40.19
C GLU A 201 -2.55 9.95 39.71
N LEU A 202 -1.84 9.35 38.76
CA LEU A 202 -0.62 9.90 38.18
C LEU A 202 -0.85 11.29 37.54
N PHE A 203 -2.02 11.50 36.95
CA PHE A 203 -2.37 12.77 36.30
C PHE A 203 -3.23 13.69 37.17
N SER A 204 -3.42 13.35 38.45
CA SER A 204 -4.28 14.09 39.38
C SER A 204 -5.73 14.22 38.90
N LEU A 205 -6.24 13.16 38.30
CA LEU A 205 -7.58 13.08 37.71
C LEU A 205 -8.50 12.21 38.55
N ASP A 206 -9.80 12.53 38.54
CA ASP A 206 -10.81 11.72 39.18
C ASP A 206 -11.13 10.50 38.31
N ALA A 207 -10.71 9.32 38.77
CA ALA A 207 -11.04 8.07 38.08
C ALA A 207 -12.57 7.87 38.06
N PRO A 208 -13.19 7.68 36.88
CA PRO A 208 -14.62 7.43 36.77
C PRO A 208 -14.92 5.97 37.11
N PHE A 209 -14.71 5.57 38.37
CA PHE A 209 -14.92 4.18 38.76
C PHE A 209 -16.39 3.79 38.58
N PRO A 210 -16.65 2.71 37.82
CA PRO A 210 -17.99 2.31 37.49
C PRO A 210 -18.67 1.66 38.71
N ASN A 211 -20.01 1.62 38.68
CA ASN A 211 -20.77 0.78 39.58
C ASN A 211 -20.44 -0.71 39.35
N ASP A 212 -20.83 -1.58 40.31
CA ASP A 212 -20.52 -3.01 40.26
C ASP A 212 -20.99 -3.70 38.96
N GLN A 213 -22.08 -3.24 38.36
CA GLN A 213 -22.60 -3.81 37.13
C GLN A 213 -21.67 -3.53 35.94
N LYS A 214 -21.32 -2.27 35.72
CA LYS A 214 -20.39 -1.87 34.65
C LYS A 214 -18.98 -2.41 34.92
N ALA A 215 -18.57 -2.53 36.18
CA ALA A 215 -17.31 -3.18 36.54
C ALA A 215 -17.29 -4.67 36.11
N ARG A 216 -18.40 -5.40 36.28
CA ARG A 216 -18.55 -6.78 35.79
C ARG A 216 -18.56 -6.87 34.27
N GLU A 217 -19.16 -5.91 33.57
CA GLU A 217 -19.11 -5.83 32.11
C GLU A 217 -17.66 -5.68 31.62
N ILE A 218 -16.87 -4.83 32.28
CA ILE A 218 -15.45 -4.65 31.96
C ILE A 218 -14.66 -5.93 32.28
N ASP A 219 -14.95 -6.63 33.37
CA ASP A 219 -14.30 -7.92 33.67
C ASP A 219 -14.57 -8.98 32.58
N GLN A 220 -15.76 -8.98 31.99
CA GLN A 220 -16.11 -9.87 30.88
C GLN A 220 -15.42 -9.44 29.58
N PHE A 221 -15.33 -8.12 29.35
CA PHE A 221 -14.63 -7.53 28.20
C PHE A 221 -13.13 -7.87 28.21
N ILE A 222 -12.46 -7.73 29.35
CA ILE A 222 -11.03 -8.06 29.52
C ILE A 222 -10.89 -9.52 29.95
N THR A 223 -11.30 -10.46 29.08
CA THR A 223 -11.18 -11.88 29.42
C THR A 223 -9.73 -12.37 29.24
N PRO A 224 -9.23 -13.29 30.10
CA PRO A 224 -7.91 -13.92 29.93
C PRO A 224 -7.74 -14.65 28.59
N SER A 225 -8.85 -15.01 27.91
CA SER A 225 -8.85 -15.56 26.55
C SER A 225 -8.35 -14.59 25.49
N LEU A 226 -8.23 -13.29 25.78
CA LEU A 226 -7.54 -12.32 24.91
C LEU A 226 -6.02 -12.56 24.86
N LYS A 227 -5.48 -13.29 25.83
CA LYS A 227 -4.07 -13.72 25.86
C LYS A 227 -3.94 -15.10 25.23
N HIS A 228 -4.02 -15.15 23.90
CA HIS A 228 -3.79 -16.38 23.13
C HIS A 228 -2.33 -16.85 23.19
N GLU A 229 -1.37 -15.94 23.36
CA GLU A 229 0.07 -16.23 23.36
C GLU A 229 0.69 -15.96 24.74
N ARG A 230 1.45 -16.93 25.26
CA ARG A 230 2.28 -16.77 26.46
C ARG A 230 3.75 -16.82 26.07
N ALA A 231 4.52 -15.82 26.51
CA ALA A 231 5.96 -15.72 26.22
C ALA A 231 6.80 -16.96 26.63
N ALA A 232 6.30 -17.82 27.53
CA ALA A 232 7.02 -19.00 27.99
C ALA A 232 7.02 -20.19 27.01
N GLU A 233 6.13 -20.21 26.01
CA GLU A 233 5.93 -21.38 25.13
C GLU A 233 6.59 -21.24 23.75
N GLN A 234 7.15 -20.08 23.40
CA GLN A 234 7.71 -19.82 22.07
C GLN A 234 9.04 -19.07 22.19
N ARG A 235 10.14 -19.82 22.31
CA ARG A 235 11.45 -19.34 21.84
C ARG A 235 11.61 -19.84 20.40
N ASP A 236 11.07 -19.07 19.47
CA ASP A 236 11.38 -19.26 18.06
C ASP A 236 12.87 -18.93 17.86
N THR A 237 13.58 -19.69 17.02
CA THR A 237 15.00 -19.46 16.74
C THR A 237 15.27 -18.13 16.03
N ASP A 238 14.21 -17.47 15.56
CA ASP A 238 14.22 -16.15 14.91
C ASP A 238 14.10 -14.95 15.89
N LEU A 239 13.97 -15.20 17.20
CA LEU A 239 13.96 -14.17 18.24
C LEU A 239 15.37 -13.76 18.72
N ASP A 240 16.43 -14.26 18.08
CA ASP A 240 17.80 -13.91 18.43
C ASP A 240 18.32 -12.74 17.57
N GLY A 241 19.14 -11.86 18.18
CA GLY A 241 19.85 -10.78 17.49
C GLY A 241 19.54 -9.36 17.97
N GLU A 242 20.00 -8.38 17.18
CA GLU A 242 19.99 -6.96 17.57
C GLU A 242 18.56 -6.39 17.69
N ALA A 243 17.65 -6.77 16.79
CA ALA A 243 16.26 -6.31 16.81
C ALA A 243 15.51 -6.75 18.08
N TRP A 244 15.72 -8.00 18.53
CA TRP A 244 15.16 -8.49 19.79
C TRP A 244 15.74 -7.74 20.98
N THR A 245 17.06 -7.58 21.02
CA THR A 245 17.74 -6.89 22.13
C THR A 245 17.24 -5.45 22.27
N ILE A 246 16.99 -4.76 21.16
CA ILE A 246 16.39 -3.42 21.17
C ILE A 246 14.95 -3.47 21.69
N ALA A 247 14.10 -4.33 21.13
CA ALA A 247 12.68 -4.42 21.51
C ALA A 247 12.47 -4.83 22.98
N GLU A 248 13.27 -5.78 23.49
CA GLU A 248 13.27 -6.18 24.90
C GLU A 248 13.69 -5.02 25.80
N ALA A 249 14.76 -4.31 25.45
CA ALA A 249 15.21 -3.16 26.22
C ALA A 249 14.19 -1.99 26.20
N VAL A 250 13.46 -1.82 25.09
CA VAL A 250 12.31 -0.91 24.97
C VAL A 250 11.19 -1.35 25.91
N TYR A 251 10.76 -2.61 25.85
CA TYR A 251 9.73 -3.12 26.76
C TYR A 251 10.11 -2.91 28.24
N GLU A 252 11.37 -3.15 28.60
CA GLU A 252 11.88 -2.99 29.97
C GLU A 252 11.80 -1.54 30.49
N VAL A 253 11.90 -0.53 29.63
CA VAL A 253 11.72 0.88 30.04
C VAL A 253 10.25 1.29 30.10
N PHE A 254 9.37 0.64 29.33
CA PHE A 254 7.94 0.91 29.34
C PHE A 254 7.13 0.07 30.33
N LYS A 255 7.65 -1.05 30.84
CA LYS A 255 6.86 -1.99 31.69
C LYS A 255 6.44 -1.43 33.06
N LYS A 256 6.88 -0.24 33.45
CA LYS A 256 6.53 0.37 34.74
C LYS A 256 5.53 1.51 34.53
N THR A 257 4.44 1.48 35.30
CA THR A 257 3.50 2.59 35.45
C THR A 257 4.17 3.71 36.25
N ALA A 258 4.99 4.52 35.59
CA ALA A 258 5.68 5.65 36.19
C ALA A 258 6.02 6.67 35.09
N PRO A 259 6.20 7.96 35.44
CA PRO A 259 6.75 8.92 34.50
C PRO A 259 8.11 8.42 34.00
N PHE A 260 8.37 8.60 32.70
CA PHE A 260 9.61 8.19 32.05
C PHE A 260 10.80 8.97 32.62
N ALA A 261 11.48 8.39 33.61
CA ALA A 261 12.53 9.07 34.38
C ALA A 261 13.93 9.01 33.71
N ASP A 262 14.20 7.97 32.90
CA ASP A 262 15.53 7.74 32.29
C ASP A 262 15.51 8.09 30.79
N LEU A 263 15.44 9.40 30.50
CA LEU A 263 15.42 9.92 29.13
C LEU A 263 16.69 9.55 28.35
N ASP A 264 17.85 9.51 29.02
CA ASP A 264 19.12 9.13 28.41
C ASP A 264 19.08 7.68 27.89
N ARG A 265 18.40 6.78 28.60
CA ARG A 265 18.22 5.40 28.13
C ARG A 265 17.32 5.33 26.90
N PHE A 266 16.26 6.14 26.83
CA PHE A 266 15.43 6.25 25.61
C PHE A 266 16.25 6.77 24.43
N ASP A 267 17.09 7.78 24.64
CA ASP A 267 17.94 8.36 23.59
C ASP A 267 18.96 7.35 23.07
N ARG A 268 19.64 6.61 23.96
CA ARG A 268 20.54 5.51 23.56
C ARG A 268 19.83 4.41 22.77
N LEU A 269 18.59 4.06 23.14
CA LEU A 269 17.80 3.06 22.42
C LEU A 269 17.39 3.55 21.04
N ARG A 270 17.02 4.83 20.90
CA ARG A 270 16.70 5.47 19.63
C ARG A 270 17.90 5.50 18.69
N GLU A 271 19.07 5.89 19.18
CA GLU A 271 20.32 5.86 18.40
C GLU A 271 20.69 4.44 17.96
N ARG A 272 20.53 3.46 18.86
CA ARG A 272 20.79 2.05 18.57
C ARG A 272 19.84 1.54 17.48
N LEU A 273 18.55 1.86 17.56
CA LEU A 273 17.56 1.54 16.52
C LEU A 273 17.90 2.22 15.19
N ALA A 274 18.23 3.52 15.21
CA ALA A 274 18.58 4.25 13.99
C ALA A 274 19.81 3.67 13.29
N ARG A 275 20.86 3.29 14.04
CA ARG A 275 22.02 2.57 13.48
C ARG A 275 21.62 1.25 12.84
N HIS A 276 20.81 0.45 13.53
CA HIS A 276 20.36 -0.84 13.01
C HIS A 276 19.48 -0.68 11.75
N LEU A 277 18.55 0.28 11.75
CA LEU A 277 17.73 0.60 10.58
C LEU A 277 18.58 1.10 9.40
N SER A 278 19.64 1.88 9.64
CA SER A 278 20.52 2.36 8.55
C SER A 278 21.26 1.24 7.80
N VAL A 279 21.62 0.16 8.51
CA VAL A 279 22.23 -1.04 7.91
C VAL A 279 21.20 -1.80 7.07
N VAL A 280 19.95 -1.85 7.54
CA VAL A 280 18.87 -2.64 6.97
C VAL A 280 18.10 -1.91 5.84
N ALA A 281 18.08 -0.58 5.86
CA ALA A 281 17.37 0.28 4.91
C ALA A 281 17.86 0.17 3.46
N SER A 282 19.04 -0.41 3.23
CA SER A 282 19.55 -0.70 1.88
C SER A 282 18.74 -1.77 1.12
N TRP A 283 17.82 -2.49 1.80
CA TRP A 283 17.04 -3.58 1.19
C TRP A 283 15.52 -3.56 1.52
N GLN A 284 15.12 -2.97 2.65
CA GLN A 284 13.75 -3.10 3.17
C GLN A 284 12.71 -2.11 2.59
N HIS A 285 13.15 -0.91 2.16
CA HIS A 285 12.22 0.07 1.59
C HIS A 285 11.60 -0.44 0.27
N GLU A 286 12.39 -1.16 -0.53
CA GLU A 286 11.99 -1.70 -1.83
C GLU A 286 11.14 -2.98 -1.70
N ALA A 287 11.52 -3.90 -0.82
CA ALA A 287 10.76 -5.13 -0.58
C ALA A 287 9.40 -4.87 0.09
N TYR A 288 9.30 -3.81 0.91
CA TYR A 288 8.04 -3.47 1.55
C TYR A 288 7.03 -2.83 0.59
N HIS A 289 7.44 -1.86 -0.22
CA HIS A 289 6.56 -1.25 -1.21
C HIS A 289 5.97 -2.32 -2.13
N ALA A 290 6.76 -3.32 -2.51
CA ALA A 290 6.31 -4.44 -3.34
C ALA A 290 5.25 -5.33 -2.65
N GLU A 291 5.42 -5.66 -1.36
CA GLU A 291 4.48 -6.53 -0.62
C GLU A 291 3.20 -5.78 -0.19
N TYR A 292 3.27 -4.47 0.12
CA TYR A 292 2.10 -3.62 0.40
C TYR A 292 1.20 -3.49 -0.83
N LEU A 293 1.79 -3.18 -1.99
CA LEU A 293 1.07 -3.11 -3.26
C LEU A 293 0.39 -4.45 -3.59
N LYS A 294 1.08 -5.58 -3.33
CA LYS A 294 0.54 -6.93 -3.51
C LYS A 294 -0.65 -7.23 -2.61
N GLN A 295 -0.65 -6.84 -1.33
CA GLN A 295 -1.74 -7.17 -0.40
C GLN A 295 -2.97 -6.26 -0.54
N HIS A 296 -2.77 -4.96 -0.75
CA HIS A 296 -3.87 -3.98 -0.75
C HIS A 296 -4.57 -3.87 -2.12
N TYR A 297 -3.82 -3.95 -3.22
CA TYR A 297 -4.37 -3.72 -4.55
C TYR A 297 -4.78 -5.00 -5.30
N ALA A 298 -4.21 -6.17 -4.98
CA ALA A 298 -4.63 -7.43 -5.60
C ALA A 298 -6.09 -7.76 -5.28
N GLY A 299 -6.53 -7.57 -4.02
CA GLY A 299 -7.92 -7.79 -3.62
C GLY A 299 -8.91 -6.80 -4.26
N TYR A 300 -8.51 -5.52 -4.35
CA TYR A 300 -9.31 -4.46 -4.96
C TYR A 300 -9.55 -4.69 -6.47
N LEU A 301 -8.52 -5.13 -7.19
CA LEU A 301 -8.58 -5.40 -8.63
C LEU A 301 -9.28 -6.72 -8.95
N GLN A 302 -9.00 -7.78 -8.18
CA GLN A 302 -9.57 -9.12 -8.41
C GLN A 302 -11.09 -9.18 -8.18
N ALA A 303 -11.62 -8.38 -7.24
CA ALA A 303 -13.06 -8.24 -6.98
C ALA A 303 -13.82 -7.50 -8.11
N ARG A 304 -13.12 -6.66 -8.90
CA ARG A 304 -13.70 -5.92 -10.03
C ARG A 304 -13.55 -6.62 -11.38
N LEU A 305 -12.48 -7.40 -11.57
CA LEU A 305 -12.20 -8.16 -12.80
C LEU A 305 -13.13 -9.36 -13.01
N THR A 306 -13.73 -9.91 -11.95
CA THR A 306 -14.59 -11.10 -12.04
C THR A 306 -16.02 -10.81 -12.52
N LYS A 307 -16.35 -9.57 -12.91
CA LYS A 307 -17.74 -9.15 -13.14
C LYS A 307 -18.02 -8.36 -14.44
N THR A 308 -17.23 -8.52 -15.49
CA THR A 308 -17.27 -7.57 -16.61
C THR A 308 -17.74 -8.19 -17.93
N ASP A 309 -18.91 -7.73 -18.41
CA ASP A 309 -19.37 -7.86 -19.79
C ASP A 309 -18.48 -7.04 -20.75
N ASN A 310 -18.32 -7.50 -21.99
CA ASN A 310 -17.38 -6.96 -23.00
C ASN A 310 -17.51 -5.44 -23.27
N THR A 311 -18.66 -4.83 -23.05
CA THR A 311 -18.87 -3.39 -23.27
C THR A 311 -18.30 -2.50 -22.16
N LEU A 312 -18.13 -3.01 -20.94
CA LEU A 312 -17.53 -2.25 -19.84
C LEU A 312 -15.99 -2.31 -19.86
N ALA A 313 -15.39 -3.29 -20.55
CA ALA A 313 -13.93 -3.42 -20.67
C ALA A 313 -13.32 -2.31 -21.56
N GLU A 314 -14.06 -1.86 -22.56
CA GLU A 314 -13.75 -0.65 -23.36
C GLU A 314 -13.85 0.60 -22.48
N ASP A 315 -14.90 0.71 -21.66
CA ASP A 315 -15.10 1.84 -20.74
C ASP A 315 -14.12 1.87 -19.56
N LEU A 316 -13.61 0.72 -19.12
CA LEU A 316 -12.60 0.61 -18.05
C LEU A 316 -11.16 0.67 -18.56
N GLY A 317 -10.95 0.79 -19.87
CA GLY A 317 -9.61 0.91 -20.46
C GLY A 317 -8.78 -0.37 -20.38
N LEU A 318 -9.40 -1.55 -20.49
CA LEU A 318 -8.74 -2.86 -20.48
C LEU A 318 -8.31 -3.34 -21.88
N MET A 319 -8.49 -2.51 -22.92
CA MET A 319 -7.94 -2.70 -24.27
C MET A 319 -6.70 -1.83 -24.49
N ALA A 320 -5.74 -2.35 -25.23
CA ALA A 320 -4.57 -1.63 -25.71
C ALA A 320 -4.19 -2.09 -27.12
N LYS A 321 -3.29 -1.34 -27.77
CA LYS A 321 -2.79 -1.63 -29.11
C LYS A 321 -1.33 -2.00 -29.07
N SER A 322 -0.98 -2.97 -29.89
CA SER A 322 0.40 -3.32 -30.23
C SER A 322 0.62 -3.03 -31.69
N VAL A 323 1.80 -2.55 -32.08
CA VAL A 323 2.07 -2.10 -33.45
C VAL A 323 3.38 -2.68 -33.95
N LEU A 324 3.39 -3.20 -35.17
CA LEU A 324 4.60 -3.68 -35.84
C LEU A 324 4.95 -2.75 -36.99
N TYR A 325 6.19 -2.27 -37.01
CA TYR A 325 6.76 -1.44 -38.06
C TYR A 325 7.82 -2.22 -38.86
N TRP A 326 8.00 -1.87 -40.14
CA TRP A 326 9.04 -2.47 -40.98
C TRP A 326 9.84 -1.46 -41.79
N GLN A 327 11.12 -1.78 -42.01
CA GLN A 327 12.06 -1.06 -42.87
C GLN A 327 12.24 -1.80 -44.19
N THR A 328 12.61 -1.07 -45.24
CA THR A 328 13.02 -1.63 -46.53
C THR A 328 14.36 -1.07 -46.96
N GLN A 329 14.97 -1.64 -48.01
CA GLN A 329 16.19 -1.09 -48.60
C GLN A 329 15.99 0.35 -49.13
N THR A 330 14.79 0.67 -49.62
CA THR A 330 14.46 1.97 -50.24
C THR A 330 14.03 3.04 -49.24
N SER A 331 13.58 2.64 -48.05
CA SER A 331 13.37 3.56 -46.93
C SER A 331 13.81 2.92 -45.61
N PRO A 332 14.99 3.29 -45.11
CA PRO A 332 15.58 2.70 -43.91
C PRO A 332 14.97 3.22 -42.60
N GLY A 333 13.96 4.09 -42.64
CA GLY A 333 13.24 4.59 -41.45
C GLY A 333 11.99 3.77 -41.11
N TYR A 334 11.60 3.77 -39.82
CA TYR A 334 10.28 3.31 -39.40
C TYR A 334 9.28 4.46 -39.59
N GLU A 335 8.49 4.40 -40.67
CA GLU A 335 7.55 5.45 -41.09
C GLU A 335 6.09 5.08 -40.75
N GLU A 336 5.22 6.06 -40.49
CA GLU A 336 3.80 5.84 -40.13
C GLU A 336 3.00 5.07 -41.20
N MET A 337 3.41 5.15 -42.47
CA MET A 337 2.74 4.45 -43.56
C MET A 337 3.09 2.95 -43.62
N ARG A 338 4.03 2.46 -42.81
CA ARG A 338 4.50 1.07 -42.80
C ARG A 338 4.35 0.44 -41.43
N ARG A 339 3.09 0.29 -41.01
CA ARG A 339 2.72 -0.34 -39.75
C ARG A 339 1.47 -1.20 -39.86
N VAL A 340 1.35 -2.16 -38.94
CA VAL A 340 0.12 -2.93 -38.72
C VAL A 340 -0.14 -2.99 -37.23
N ASP A 341 -1.36 -2.65 -36.80
CA ASP A 341 -1.78 -2.69 -35.40
C ASP A 341 -2.64 -3.92 -35.09
N GLN A 342 -2.56 -4.35 -33.83
CA GLN A 342 -3.40 -5.39 -33.24
C GLN A 342 -3.90 -4.90 -31.89
N SER A 343 -5.21 -4.98 -31.67
CA SER A 343 -5.80 -4.74 -30.36
C SER A 343 -5.70 -5.99 -29.50
N PHE A 344 -5.52 -5.81 -28.19
CA PHE A 344 -5.34 -6.90 -27.26
C PHE A 344 -5.97 -6.59 -25.89
N HIS A 345 -6.27 -7.65 -25.13
CA HIS A 345 -6.89 -7.57 -23.80
C HIS A 345 -5.84 -7.77 -22.69
N PHE A 346 -5.96 -7.04 -21.59
CA PHE A 346 -5.19 -7.34 -20.37
C PHE A 346 -5.73 -8.57 -19.63
N GLY A 347 -4.85 -9.29 -18.92
CA GLY A 347 -5.18 -10.43 -18.05
C GLY A 347 -5.36 -11.77 -18.76
N GLN A 348 -5.14 -11.84 -20.07
CA GLN A 348 -5.27 -13.06 -20.87
C GLN A 348 -4.03 -13.31 -21.72
N THR A 349 -3.71 -14.59 -21.93
CA THR A 349 -2.75 -14.99 -22.97
C THR A 349 -3.48 -15.01 -24.31
N GLN A 350 -2.94 -14.31 -25.31
CA GLN A 350 -3.51 -14.21 -26.64
C GLN A 350 -2.43 -14.25 -27.72
N SER A 351 -2.85 -14.53 -28.95
CA SER A 351 -1.95 -14.50 -30.11
C SER A 351 -2.19 -13.22 -30.90
N LEU A 352 -1.15 -12.40 -31.04
CA LEU A 352 -1.14 -11.25 -31.94
C LEU A 352 -0.67 -11.69 -33.31
N ARG A 353 -1.35 -11.22 -34.36
CA ARG A 353 -1.05 -11.59 -35.75
C ARG A 353 -1.00 -10.35 -36.64
N PHE A 354 0.21 -9.93 -36.98
CA PHE A 354 0.53 -8.74 -37.75
C PHE A 354 0.71 -9.10 -39.23
N VAL A 355 -0.34 -8.90 -40.04
CA VAL A 355 -0.34 -9.26 -41.46
C VAL A 355 0.20 -8.12 -42.32
N PHE A 356 1.20 -8.41 -43.15
CA PHE A 356 1.75 -7.44 -44.09
C PHE A 356 0.81 -7.26 -45.30
N ALA A 357 -0.15 -6.33 -45.20
CA ALA A 357 -1.18 -6.18 -46.24
C ALA A 357 -0.66 -5.62 -47.58
N GLU A 358 0.44 -4.87 -47.54
CA GLU A 358 1.03 -4.20 -48.70
C GLU A 358 2.28 -4.92 -49.23
N PRO A 359 2.64 -4.75 -50.52
CA PRO A 359 3.92 -5.20 -51.06
C PRO A 359 5.12 -4.68 -50.27
N ILE A 360 6.14 -5.53 -50.09
CA ILE A 360 7.37 -5.20 -49.36
C ILE A 360 8.56 -5.45 -50.28
N ASP A 361 9.24 -4.38 -50.69
CA ASP A 361 10.29 -4.39 -51.72
C ASP A 361 11.69 -4.72 -51.15
N ALA A 362 11.78 -5.77 -50.32
CA ALA A 362 12.92 -6.22 -49.50
C ALA A 362 12.97 -5.61 -48.09
N CYS A 363 12.41 -6.35 -47.12
CA CYS A 363 12.44 -5.97 -45.71
C CYS A 363 13.85 -6.09 -45.14
N THR A 364 14.30 -5.06 -44.43
CA THR A 364 15.63 -5.00 -43.82
C THR A 364 15.59 -5.00 -42.28
N GLY A 365 14.40 -4.82 -41.69
CA GLY A 365 14.23 -4.79 -40.25
C GLY A 365 12.76 -4.71 -39.84
N LEU A 366 12.46 -5.28 -38.67
CA LEU A 366 11.16 -5.12 -38.00
C LEU A 366 11.38 -4.45 -36.65
N ARG A 367 10.46 -3.59 -36.24
CA ARG A 367 10.38 -3.02 -34.88
C ARG A 367 9.01 -3.32 -34.32
N TRP A 368 8.99 -3.78 -33.08
CA TRP A 368 7.77 -4.10 -32.38
C TRP A 368 7.55 -3.08 -31.26
N ASP A 369 6.49 -2.31 -31.40
CA ASP A 369 5.98 -1.39 -30.40
C ASP A 369 4.98 -2.20 -29.59
N ILE A 370 5.43 -2.63 -28.42
CA ILE A 370 4.80 -3.75 -27.71
C ILE A 370 3.39 -3.37 -27.25
N THR A 371 3.20 -2.14 -26.80
CA THR A 371 1.93 -1.61 -26.34
C THR A 371 1.94 -0.09 -26.37
N ASP A 372 0.77 0.54 -26.54
CA ASP A 372 0.56 1.99 -26.44
C ASP A 372 0.33 2.48 -24.99
N ARG A 373 0.49 1.61 -23.97
CA ARG A 373 0.23 1.92 -22.56
C ARG A 373 1.21 1.18 -21.64
N ALA A 374 1.31 1.61 -20.38
CA ALA A 374 2.11 0.91 -19.39
C ALA A 374 1.59 -0.53 -19.18
N ALA A 375 2.46 -1.52 -19.33
CA ALA A 375 2.09 -2.94 -19.24
C ALA A 375 3.28 -3.81 -18.85
N PHE A 376 2.96 -4.97 -18.30
CA PHE A 376 3.89 -6.09 -18.24
C PHE A 376 3.52 -7.11 -19.32
N CYS A 377 4.41 -7.32 -20.28
CA CYS A 377 4.20 -8.26 -21.37
C CYS A 377 5.12 -9.46 -21.20
N THR A 378 4.55 -10.67 -21.21
CA THR A 378 5.33 -11.91 -21.33
C THR A 378 5.21 -12.43 -22.74
N VAL A 379 6.33 -12.51 -23.47
CA VAL A 379 6.40 -13.15 -24.77
C VAL A 379 6.73 -14.63 -24.58
N GLN A 380 5.79 -15.50 -24.94
CA GLN A 380 5.94 -16.96 -24.85
C GLN A 380 6.49 -17.55 -26.14
N GLN A 381 6.01 -17.07 -27.28
CA GLN A 381 6.45 -17.49 -28.61
C GLN A 381 6.39 -16.31 -29.57
N ALA A 382 7.30 -16.28 -30.54
CA ALA A 382 7.26 -15.38 -31.68
C ALA A 382 7.66 -16.14 -32.94
N TRP A 383 6.99 -15.91 -34.06
CA TRP A 383 7.28 -16.60 -35.33
C TRP A 383 6.88 -15.75 -36.54
N LEU A 384 7.43 -16.08 -37.70
CA LEU A 384 6.98 -15.58 -39.01
C LEU A 384 6.31 -16.72 -39.76
N GLU A 385 5.16 -16.42 -40.37
CA GLU A 385 4.44 -17.35 -41.22
C GLU A 385 4.16 -16.75 -42.61
N ASN A 386 4.17 -17.60 -43.62
CA ASN A 386 3.87 -17.20 -44.99
C ASN A 386 2.35 -17.13 -45.25
N ARG A 387 1.95 -16.76 -46.49
CA ARG A 387 0.54 -16.69 -46.92
C ARG A 387 -0.26 -17.98 -46.73
N ARG A 388 0.41 -19.13 -46.64
CA ARG A 388 -0.20 -20.45 -46.44
C ARG A 388 -0.28 -20.86 -44.96
N GLY A 389 0.22 -20.03 -44.05
CA GLY A 389 0.31 -20.32 -42.62
C GLY A 389 1.49 -21.21 -42.25
N GLU A 390 2.43 -21.46 -43.17
CA GLU A 390 3.63 -22.24 -42.88
C GLU A 390 4.62 -21.37 -42.08
N ARG A 391 5.10 -21.86 -40.94
CA ARG A 391 6.10 -21.16 -40.10
C ARG A 391 7.46 -21.21 -40.77
N ILE A 392 8.00 -20.05 -41.16
CA ILE A 392 9.28 -19.90 -41.83
C ILE A 392 10.41 -19.62 -40.83
N TRP A 393 10.09 -18.94 -39.74
CA TRP A 393 11.03 -18.68 -38.65
C TRP A 393 10.31 -18.74 -37.31
N SER A 394 11.00 -19.17 -36.26
CA SER A 394 10.49 -19.18 -34.89
C SER A 394 11.60 -18.74 -33.95
N TRP A 395 11.23 -17.90 -32.98
CA TRP A 395 12.14 -17.42 -31.96
C TRP A 395 12.54 -18.58 -31.03
N ALA A 396 13.85 -18.78 -30.87
CA ALA A 396 14.40 -19.70 -29.88
C ALA A 396 14.53 -18.96 -28.53
N PRO A 397 13.87 -19.41 -27.44
CA PRO A 397 13.83 -18.68 -26.17
C PRO A 397 15.22 -18.35 -25.57
N ILE A 398 16.21 -19.19 -25.85
CA ILE A 398 17.61 -18.98 -25.45
C ILE A 398 18.26 -17.75 -26.09
N ALA A 399 17.85 -17.34 -27.30
CA ALA A 399 18.40 -16.21 -28.04
C ALA A 399 17.65 -14.90 -27.71
N PRO A 400 18.29 -13.73 -27.76
CA PRO A 400 17.61 -12.44 -27.59
C PRO A 400 16.61 -12.21 -28.72
N LEU A 401 15.36 -11.87 -28.35
CA LEU A 401 14.31 -11.49 -29.32
C LEU A 401 14.45 -10.03 -29.76
N PHE A 402 14.82 -9.17 -28.82
CA PHE A 402 14.88 -7.72 -28.98
C PHE A 402 16.33 -7.25 -29.07
N GLY A 403 16.59 -6.29 -29.96
CA GLY A 403 17.80 -5.48 -29.94
C GLY A 403 17.69 -4.37 -28.87
N PRO A 404 18.51 -3.31 -28.96
CA PRO A 404 18.48 -2.21 -28.00
C PRO A 404 17.07 -1.59 -27.89
N PRO A 405 16.43 -1.65 -26.70
CA PRO A 405 15.07 -1.13 -26.52
C PRO A 405 15.06 0.40 -26.40
N SER A 406 13.87 0.99 -26.55
CA SER A 406 13.60 2.40 -26.22
C SER A 406 13.76 2.66 -24.72
N GLY A 407 13.90 3.93 -24.33
CA GLY A 407 14.11 4.33 -22.93
C GLY A 407 12.94 3.99 -21.99
N ASP A 408 11.78 3.68 -22.55
CA ASP A 408 10.57 3.28 -21.85
C ASP A 408 10.28 1.76 -21.94
N MET A 409 11.19 0.97 -22.51
CA MET A 409 11.10 -0.49 -22.57
C MET A 409 12.29 -1.14 -21.86
N THR A 410 12.00 -1.99 -20.89
CA THR A 410 13.00 -2.79 -20.19
C THR A 410 12.75 -4.27 -20.45
N VAL A 411 13.78 -5.00 -20.90
CA VAL A 411 13.69 -6.45 -21.13
C VAL A 411 14.36 -7.19 -19.98
N VAL A 412 13.58 -8.00 -19.28
CA VAL A 412 14.02 -8.82 -18.14
C VAL A 412 13.96 -10.29 -18.54
N ARG A 413 14.93 -11.08 -18.06
CA ARG A 413 14.90 -12.55 -18.21
C ARG A 413 14.84 -13.20 -16.85
N HIS A 414 14.00 -14.20 -16.70
CA HIS A 414 13.97 -15.00 -15.48
C HIS A 414 15.27 -15.84 -15.40
N PRO A 415 16.03 -15.80 -14.30
CA PRO A 415 17.34 -16.47 -14.21
C PRO A 415 17.28 -18.00 -14.29
N GLN A 416 16.16 -18.58 -13.84
CA GLN A 416 15.97 -20.04 -13.73
C GLN A 416 15.00 -20.60 -14.77
N GLN A 417 14.39 -19.74 -15.62
CA GLN A 417 13.48 -20.17 -16.68
C GLN A 417 14.05 -19.74 -18.03
N THR A 418 14.24 -20.68 -18.94
CA THR A 418 14.73 -20.44 -20.29
C THR A 418 13.68 -19.86 -21.24
N ASP A 419 12.42 -19.79 -20.80
CA ASP A 419 11.27 -19.87 -21.71
C ASP A 419 10.51 -18.55 -21.91
N TYR A 420 10.89 -17.45 -21.25
CA TYR A 420 10.12 -16.20 -21.30
C TYR A 420 10.99 -14.96 -21.47
N GLY A 421 10.73 -14.21 -22.54
CA GLY A 421 11.15 -12.83 -22.67
C GLY A 421 10.14 -11.97 -21.92
N VAL A 422 10.50 -11.52 -20.72
CA VAL A 422 9.67 -10.62 -19.95
C VAL A 422 9.99 -9.21 -20.41
N VAL A 423 8.99 -8.48 -20.90
CA VAL A 423 9.13 -7.07 -21.27
C VAL A 423 8.31 -6.23 -20.31
N LEU A 424 9.00 -5.34 -19.62
CA LEU A 424 8.40 -4.28 -18.84
C LEU A 424 8.28 -3.03 -19.73
N ALA A 425 7.05 -2.66 -20.04
CA ALA A 425 6.70 -1.44 -20.76
C ALA A 425 6.37 -0.34 -19.74
N THR A 426 7.20 0.70 -19.69
CA THR A 426 7.23 1.74 -18.66
C THR A 426 6.81 3.14 -19.14
N GLY A 427 6.32 3.27 -20.38
CA GLY A 427 5.99 4.59 -20.94
C GLY A 427 4.96 4.55 -22.06
N GLY A 428 4.93 5.63 -22.84
CA GLY A 428 3.90 5.89 -23.85
C GLY A 428 4.19 5.33 -25.24
N ASP A 429 5.38 4.78 -25.50
CA ASP A 429 5.73 4.13 -26.78
C ASP A 429 6.88 3.10 -26.64
N PRO A 430 6.75 2.06 -25.79
CA PRO A 430 7.77 1.04 -25.58
C PRO A 430 8.01 0.21 -26.85
N HIS A 431 9.19 0.35 -27.46
CA HIS A 431 9.53 -0.30 -28.72
C HIS A 431 10.96 -0.85 -28.77
N ALA A 432 11.15 -1.92 -29.55
CA ALA A 432 12.48 -2.45 -29.83
C ALA A 432 12.55 -3.10 -31.23
N PRO A 433 13.72 -3.06 -31.89
CA PRO A 433 13.96 -3.81 -33.12
C PRO A 433 13.94 -5.33 -32.81
N LEU A 434 13.36 -6.12 -33.71
CA LEU A 434 13.36 -7.58 -33.62
C LEU A 434 14.65 -8.15 -34.23
N LEU A 435 15.31 -9.05 -33.50
CA LEU A 435 16.51 -9.73 -33.95
C LEU A 435 16.14 -10.96 -34.79
N ILE A 436 15.71 -10.72 -36.03
CA ILE A 436 15.42 -11.74 -37.03
C ILE A 436 16.58 -11.79 -38.05
N PRO A 437 17.07 -12.98 -38.45
CA PRO A 437 18.13 -13.09 -39.45
C PRO A 437 17.78 -12.39 -40.76
N SER A 438 18.74 -11.67 -41.35
CA SER A 438 18.53 -10.89 -42.59
C SER A 438 18.02 -11.73 -43.75
N GLU A 439 18.52 -12.96 -43.88
CA GLU A 439 18.07 -13.94 -44.87
C GLU A 439 16.58 -14.32 -44.76
N VAL A 440 15.99 -14.22 -43.56
CA VAL A 440 14.55 -14.41 -43.34
C VAL A 440 13.79 -13.13 -43.62
N LEU A 441 14.31 -11.98 -43.19
CA LEU A 441 13.68 -10.67 -43.44
C LEU A 441 13.51 -10.39 -44.94
N GLU A 442 14.53 -10.68 -45.74
CA GLU A 442 14.50 -10.48 -47.20
C GLU A 442 13.42 -11.32 -47.91
N GLN A 443 12.94 -12.40 -47.28
CA GLN A 443 11.88 -13.25 -47.82
C GLN A 443 10.46 -12.76 -47.48
N ILE A 444 10.32 -11.79 -46.56
CA ILE A 444 9.02 -11.27 -46.15
C ILE A 444 8.34 -10.64 -47.37
N ALA A 445 7.17 -11.18 -47.71
CA ALA A 445 6.34 -10.68 -48.79
C ALA A 445 4.96 -10.29 -48.24
N GLN A 446 4.22 -9.51 -49.04
CA GLN A 446 2.81 -9.22 -48.78
C GLN A 446 2.06 -10.51 -48.39
N GLY A 447 1.13 -10.44 -47.44
CA GLY A 447 0.31 -11.55 -46.96
C GLY A 447 1.02 -12.53 -46.02
N TRP A 448 2.32 -12.36 -45.76
CA TRP A 448 2.97 -13.00 -44.60
C TRP A 448 2.48 -12.34 -43.31
N ALA A 449 2.77 -12.98 -42.17
CA ALA A 449 2.48 -12.41 -40.87
C ALA A 449 3.62 -12.65 -39.87
N PHE A 450 3.87 -11.64 -39.04
CA PHE A 450 4.58 -11.84 -37.77
C PHE A 450 3.54 -12.15 -36.69
N CYS A 451 3.81 -13.17 -35.90
CA CYS A 451 2.90 -13.67 -34.89
C CYS A 451 3.63 -13.79 -33.56
N ALA A 452 2.93 -13.47 -32.47
CA ALA A 452 3.45 -13.68 -31.13
C ALA A 452 2.36 -14.13 -30.16
N THR A 453 2.68 -15.12 -29.33
CA THR A 453 1.84 -15.50 -28.19
C THR A 453 2.33 -14.74 -26.98
N VAL A 454 1.46 -13.88 -26.46
CA VAL A 454 1.78 -12.91 -25.42
C VAL A 454 0.72 -12.90 -24.33
N SER A 455 1.13 -12.62 -23.10
CA SER A 455 0.21 -12.23 -22.03
C SER A 455 0.53 -10.82 -21.59
N PHE A 456 -0.47 -9.95 -21.59
CA PHE A 456 -0.36 -8.60 -21.07
C PHE A 456 -1.03 -8.51 -19.72
N GLU A 457 -0.31 -8.00 -18.74
CA GLU A 457 -0.80 -7.74 -17.40
C GLU A 457 -0.68 -6.24 -17.12
N LEU A 458 -1.65 -5.70 -16.39
CA LEU A 458 -1.50 -4.34 -15.87
C LEU A 458 -0.27 -4.31 -14.94
N PRO A 459 0.51 -3.21 -14.91
CA PRO A 459 1.69 -3.11 -14.05
C PRO A 459 1.40 -3.47 -12.58
N THR A 460 0.21 -3.14 -12.09
CA THR A 460 -0.26 -3.44 -10.73
C THR A 460 -0.52 -4.92 -10.48
N LEU A 461 -0.90 -5.68 -11.50
CA LEU A 461 -1.19 -7.12 -11.40
C LEU A 461 0.07 -7.98 -11.55
N ALA A 462 1.08 -7.46 -12.25
CA ALA A 462 2.35 -8.15 -12.51
C ALA A 462 3.35 -8.12 -11.34
N ILE A 463 3.03 -7.37 -10.27
CA ILE A 463 3.91 -7.17 -9.10
C ILE A 463 4.40 -8.49 -8.48
N PRO A 464 3.55 -9.52 -8.21
CA PRO A 464 4.02 -10.78 -7.64
C PRO A 464 5.06 -11.47 -8.51
N ARG A 465 4.86 -11.45 -9.83
CA ARG A 465 5.74 -12.08 -10.81
C ARG A 465 7.07 -11.34 -10.95
N LEU A 466 7.04 -10.00 -10.85
CA LEU A 466 8.23 -9.18 -10.78
C LEU A 466 9.05 -9.49 -9.52
N ILE A 467 8.40 -9.65 -8.36
CA ILE A 467 9.06 -10.06 -7.12
C ILE A 467 9.74 -11.42 -7.29
N GLU A 468 9.07 -12.39 -7.89
CA GLU A 468 9.65 -13.71 -8.18
C GLU A 468 10.90 -13.61 -9.06
N ILE A 469 10.84 -12.82 -10.15
CA ILE A 469 11.99 -12.59 -11.04
C ILE A 469 13.15 -11.92 -10.27
N MET A 470 12.85 -10.94 -9.42
CA MET A 470 13.83 -10.21 -8.61
C MET A 470 14.45 -11.11 -7.53
N GLN A 471 13.65 -11.95 -6.87
CA GLN A 471 14.12 -12.93 -5.88
C GLN A 471 15.02 -13.98 -6.52
N ALA A 472 14.59 -14.55 -7.66
CA ALA A 472 15.39 -15.51 -8.42
C ALA A 472 16.72 -14.90 -8.89
N ALA A 473 16.76 -13.60 -9.23
CA ALA A 473 17.98 -12.90 -9.63
C ALA A 473 18.92 -12.66 -8.44
N GLY A 474 18.35 -12.36 -7.27
CA GLY A 474 19.07 -12.25 -6.00
C GLY A 474 19.70 -13.57 -5.53
N GLU A 475 19.00 -14.69 -5.71
CA GLU A 475 19.51 -16.03 -5.33
C GLU A 475 20.69 -16.48 -6.19
N VAL A 476 20.66 -16.24 -7.50
CA VAL A 476 21.77 -16.57 -8.42
C VAL A 476 23.02 -15.72 -8.13
N THR A 477 22.84 -14.47 -7.71
CA THR A 477 23.95 -13.58 -7.32
C THR A 477 24.50 -13.88 -5.92
N ALA A 478 23.65 -14.30 -4.97
CA ALA A 478 24.08 -14.76 -3.65
C ALA A 478 24.86 -16.09 -3.72
N HIS A 479 24.44 -17.03 -4.57
CA HIS A 479 25.17 -18.30 -4.76
C HIS A 479 26.49 -18.15 -5.54
N THR A 480 26.64 -17.13 -6.37
CA THR A 480 27.90 -16.84 -7.10
C THR A 480 28.90 -16.04 -6.27
N ALA A 481 28.47 -15.39 -5.19
CA ALA A 481 29.38 -14.75 -4.23
C ALA A 481 30.23 -15.76 -3.42
N GLU A 482 29.85 -17.05 -3.41
CA GLU A 482 30.56 -18.12 -2.69
C GLU A 482 31.51 -18.97 -3.57
N SER A 483 31.61 -18.74 -4.90
CA SER A 483 32.57 -19.46 -5.75
C SER A 483 33.04 -18.68 -6.98
N PRO A 484 34.36 -18.54 -7.24
CA PRO A 484 34.87 -17.82 -8.40
C PRO A 484 35.06 -18.75 -9.61
N LEU A 485 34.19 -18.65 -10.62
CA LEU A 485 34.41 -19.23 -11.96
C LEU A 485 33.91 -18.26 -13.06
N PRO A 486 34.40 -18.41 -14.31
CA PRO A 486 35.03 -17.32 -15.05
C PRO A 486 34.05 -16.46 -15.86
N THR A 487 34.48 -15.21 -16.01
CA THR A 487 33.96 -14.15 -16.86
C THR A 487 33.88 -14.53 -18.34
N HIS A 488 32.85 -15.27 -18.76
CA HIS A 488 32.47 -15.40 -20.16
C HIS A 488 30.95 -15.50 -20.35
N ALA A 489 30.28 -14.34 -20.30
CA ALA A 489 29.13 -13.96 -21.14
C ALA A 489 28.76 -12.52 -20.76
N GLY A 490 28.60 -11.65 -21.75
CA GLY A 490 28.39 -10.21 -21.57
C GLY A 490 27.04 -9.86 -20.94
N PHE A 491 26.87 -10.14 -19.65
CA PHE A 491 25.77 -9.61 -18.85
C PHE A 491 26.09 -8.17 -18.47
N SER A 492 25.62 -7.21 -19.26
CA SER A 492 25.41 -5.84 -18.78
C SER A 492 24.16 -5.87 -17.90
N VAL A 493 24.33 -6.26 -16.63
CA VAL A 493 23.27 -6.11 -15.63
C VAL A 493 23.22 -4.63 -15.28
N THR A 494 22.31 -3.86 -15.89
CA THR A 494 21.95 -2.55 -15.33
C THR A 494 21.53 -2.79 -13.87
N PRO A 495 22.02 -2.01 -12.88
CA PRO A 495 21.78 -2.30 -11.48
C PRO A 495 20.29 -2.49 -11.20
N LEU A 496 19.93 -3.59 -10.53
CA LEU A 496 18.55 -3.96 -10.19
C LEU A 496 17.75 -2.80 -9.56
N SER A 497 18.46 -1.89 -8.86
CA SER A 497 17.96 -0.66 -8.23
C SER A 497 17.43 0.39 -9.22
N GLN A 498 18.02 0.50 -10.41
CA GLN A 498 17.56 1.43 -11.43
C GLN A 498 16.22 0.96 -12.00
N HIS A 499 16.11 -0.34 -12.31
CA HIS A 499 14.85 -0.93 -12.77
C HIS A 499 13.73 -0.82 -11.72
N ALA A 500 14.04 -0.96 -10.42
CA ALA A 500 13.06 -0.79 -9.34
C ALA A 500 12.59 0.66 -9.18
N ALA A 501 13.49 1.63 -9.31
CA ALA A 501 13.15 3.06 -9.27
C ALA A 501 12.30 3.49 -10.48
N ASP A 502 12.63 2.99 -11.66
CA ASP A 502 11.89 3.25 -12.90
C ASP A 502 10.48 2.62 -12.81
N MET A 503 10.35 1.41 -12.25
CA MET A 503 9.06 0.76 -11.96
C MET A 503 8.19 1.51 -10.93
N ALA A 504 8.79 2.01 -9.85
CA ALA A 504 8.05 2.77 -8.84
C ALA A 504 7.54 4.10 -9.38
N THR A 505 8.34 4.76 -10.22
CA THR A 505 7.97 5.98 -10.93
C THR A 505 6.82 5.74 -11.90
N LEU A 506 6.88 4.63 -12.64
CA LEU A 506 5.83 4.17 -13.55
C LEU A 506 4.51 3.92 -12.83
N LEU A 507 4.52 3.11 -11.77
CA LEU A 507 3.30 2.75 -11.03
C LEU A 507 2.61 3.99 -10.48
N LYS A 508 3.38 4.95 -9.94
CA LYS A 508 2.85 6.24 -9.47
C LYS A 508 2.22 7.05 -10.61
N GLY A 509 2.85 7.10 -11.78
CA GLY A 509 2.32 7.79 -12.96
C GLY A 509 1.01 7.17 -13.47
N THR A 510 0.98 5.85 -13.63
CA THR A 510 -0.21 5.12 -14.12
C THR A 510 -1.39 5.21 -13.15
N LEU A 511 -1.12 5.18 -11.84
CA LEU A 511 -2.15 5.36 -10.81
C LEU A 511 -2.69 6.80 -10.82
N ALA A 512 -1.83 7.81 -10.89
CA ALA A 512 -2.25 9.21 -10.98
C ALA A 512 -3.08 9.50 -12.25
N GLU A 513 -2.84 8.80 -13.36
CA GLU A 513 -3.68 8.86 -14.55
C GLU A 513 -5.04 8.17 -14.36
N HIS A 514 -5.05 6.98 -13.73
CA HIS A 514 -6.29 6.29 -13.39
C HIS A 514 -7.15 7.10 -12.43
N ASP A 515 -6.57 7.68 -11.39
CA ASP A 515 -7.29 8.50 -10.41
C ASP A 515 -7.87 9.76 -11.06
N ARG A 516 -7.11 10.41 -11.96
CA ARG A 516 -7.62 11.54 -12.76
C ARG A 516 -8.79 11.12 -13.66
N ALA A 517 -8.69 9.96 -14.32
CA ALA A 517 -9.75 9.44 -15.17
C ALA A 517 -11.01 9.06 -14.36
N LEU A 518 -10.83 8.43 -13.20
CA LEU A 518 -11.91 8.08 -12.27
C LEU A 518 -12.59 9.32 -11.70
N TYR A 519 -11.81 10.31 -11.28
CA TYR A 519 -12.33 11.59 -10.79
C TYR A 519 -13.13 12.33 -11.87
N GLY A 520 -12.65 12.34 -13.12
CA GLY A 520 -13.38 12.88 -14.26
C GLY A 520 -14.71 12.16 -14.53
N LYS A 521 -14.72 10.82 -14.47
CA LYS A 521 -15.94 10.01 -14.62
C LYS A 521 -16.92 10.21 -13.46
N GLN A 522 -16.42 10.32 -12.22
CA GLN A 522 -17.23 10.59 -11.03
C GLN A 522 -17.95 11.95 -11.16
N GLN A 523 -17.22 13.01 -11.56
CA GLN A 523 -17.81 14.32 -11.82
C GLN A 523 -18.88 14.29 -12.94
N GLN A 524 -18.68 13.47 -13.97
CA GLN A 524 -19.66 13.32 -15.05
C GLN A 524 -20.93 12.60 -14.56
N LEU A 525 -20.77 11.60 -13.69
CA LEU A 525 -21.86 10.84 -13.07
C LEU A 525 -22.67 11.70 -12.10
N ASP A 526 -22.01 12.57 -11.33
CA ASP A 526 -22.65 13.51 -10.42
C ASP A 526 -23.44 14.59 -11.19
N ARG A 527 -22.90 15.11 -12.31
CA ARG A 527 -23.66 16.01 -13.21
C ARG A 527 -24.91 15.34 -13.77
N LEU A 528 -24.80 14.10 -14.25
CA LEU A 528 -25.95 13.35 -14.77
C LEU A 528 -27.00 13.07 -13.68
N ARG A 529 -26.57 12.82 -12.43
CA ARG A 529 -27.49 12.69 -11.29
C ARG A 529 -28.23 13.99 -10.99
N GLU A 530 -27.54 15.13 -11.00
CA GLU A 530 -28.18 16.44 -10.83
C GLU A 530 -29.19 16.74 -11.94
N GLU A 531 -28.86 16.41 -13.19
CA GLU A 531 -29.78 16.55 -14.33
C GLU A 531 -31.03 15.67 -14.19
N LEU A 532 -30.85 14.42 -13.74
CA LEU A 532 -31.95 13.48 -13.43
C LEU A 532 -32.84 13.98 -12.28
N LEU A 533 -32.25 14.51 -11.21
CA LEU A 533 -32.97 15.13 -10.09
C LEU A 533 -33.80 16.34 -10.54
N ARG A 534 -33.22 17.21 -11.38
CA ARG A 534 -33.93 18.36 -11.97
C ARG A 534 -35.07 17.91 -12.89
N ALA A 535 -34.84 16.90 -13.73
CA ALA A 535 -35.87 16.34 -14.60
C ALA A 535 -37.02 15.71 -13.79
N GLY A 536 -36.72 15.01 -12.70
CA GLY A 536 -37.72 14.47 -11.77
C GLY A 536 -38.57 15.56 -11.12
N ALA A 537 -37.95 16.62 -10.60
CA ALA A 537 -38.66 17.75 -10.01
C ALA A 537 -39.56 18.50 -11.01
N GLN A 538 -39.14 18.63 -12.27
CA GLN A 538 -39.96 19.21 -13.34
C GLN A 538 -41.17 18.33 -13.69
N LEU A 539 -40.99 17.01 -13.67
CA LEU A 539 -42.07 16.03 -13.87
C LEU A 539 -43.11 16.10 -12.74
N ASP A 540 -42.68 16.21 -11.48
CA ASP A 540 -43.59 16.37 -10.34
C ASP A 540 -44.34 17.71 -10.39
N MET A 541 -43.67 18.81 -10.75
CA MET A 541 -44.32 20.10 -10.95
C MET A 541 -45.36 20.07 -12.07
N LEU A 542 -45.06 19.39 -13.19
CA LEU A 542 -46.01 19.18 -14.29
C LEU A 542 -47.21 18.34 -13.85
N LYS A 543 -46.96 17.30 -13.04
CA LYS A 543 -48.00 16.45 -12.48
C LYS A 543 -48.92 17.24 -11.54
N ASP A 544 -48.36 18.09 -10.67
CA ASP A 544 -49.14 18.96 -9.78
C ASP A 544 -49.96 19.99 -10.55
N LEU A 545 -49.39 20.62 -11.59
CA LEU A 545 -50.13 21.52 -12.49
C LEU A 545 -51.27 20.82 -13.23
N LEU A 546 -51.08 19.57 -13.66
CA LEU A 546 -52.13 18.77 -14.29
C LEU A 546 -53.23 18.40 -13.29
N LEU A 547 -52.87 18.04 -12.06
CA LEU A 547 -53.81 17.73 -10.98
C LEU A 547 -54.64 18.97 -10.58
N ASP A 548 -54.02 20.15 -10.48
CA ASP A 548 -54.69 21.41 -10.17
C ASP A 548 -55.66 21.84 -11.29
N ARG A 549 -55.28 21.59 -12.55
CA ARG A 549 -56.15 21.85 -13.71
C ARG A 549 -57.32 20.87 -13.80
N MET A 550 -57.11 19.60 -13.45
CA MET A 550 -58.16 18.59 -13.37
C MET A 550 -59.08 18.77 -12.15
N GLY A 551 -58.60 19.39 -11.07
CA GLY A 551 -59.39 19.77 -9.90
C GLY A 551 -60.32 20.96 -10.16
N ASN A 552 -59.89 21.92 -10.99
CA ASN A 552 -60.69 23.10 -11.35
C ASN A 552 -61.79 22.83 -12.39
N ASP A 553 -61.82 21.69 -13.07
CA ASP A 553 -62.94 21.28 -13.95
C ASP A 553 -64.08 20.56 -13.18
N ARG A 554 -64.01 20.48 -11.84
CA ARG A 554 -65.04 19.87 -10.96
C ARG A 554 -65.67 20.83 -9.94
N LEU A 555 -65.52 22.14 -10.13
CA LEU A 555 -66.28 23.22 -9.48
C LEU A 555 -66.87 24.11 -10.56
#